data_AF-A0A2W5YFD7-F1
#
_entry.id   AF-A0A2W5YFD7-F1
#
_cell.length_a   1.000
_cell.length_b   1.000
_cell.length_c   1.000
_cell.angle_alpha   90.00
_cell.angle_beta   90.00
_cell.angle_gamma   90.00
#
_symmetry.space_group_name_H-M   'P 1'
#
loop_
_entity.id
_entity.type
_entity.pdbx_description
1 polymer ?
#
loop_
_entity_poly.entity_id
_entity_poly.type
_entity_poly.pdbx_seq_one_letter_code
_entity_poly.pdbx_strand_id
1 'polypeptide(L)'
;MPTPPPARLTERLEENTGLDALTERLQAVAATVLPSGRLLEELRGRSLGHAVHPIMTDAPLGAWIGATLLDLTGAEKHAVASRRLIGAGVLLVAPTALTGLADWAGLRSRRSSRVGAVHAVLNAVAGGTYAVSWLLRRRGHTKAGVAVSLAAGVVVTASGYLGGHLTLARSEPDSSAP
;
A
#
# COMPACT_ATOMS: atom_id res chain seq x y z
N MET A 1 -12.98 15.74 -23.30
CA MET A 1 -11.95 14.71 -23.62
C MET A 1 -12.41 13.38 -23.05
N PRO A 2 -12.19 12.24 -23.71
CA PRO A 2 -12.55 10.93 -23.17
C PRO A 2 -11.78 10.65 -21.87
N THR A 3 -12.45 10.06 -20.87
CA THR A 3 -11.81 9.66 -19.60
C THR A 3 -10.70 8.64 -19.89
N PRO A 4 -9.49 8.81 -19.35
CA PRO A 4 -8.37 7.89 -19.63
C PRO A 4 -8.64 6.49 -19.05
N PRO A 5 -8.05 5.41 -19.59
CA PRO A 5 -8.35 4.04 -19.18
C PRO A 5 -8.22 3.75 -17.67
N PRO A 6 -7.18 4.25 -16.95
CA PRO A 6 -7.07 4.04 -15.51
C PRO A 6 -8.21 4.68 -14.72
N ALA A 7 -8.65 5.89 -15.10
CA ALA A 7 -9.76 6.57 -14.45
C ALA A 7 -11.07 5.81 -14.62
N ARG A 8 -11.35 5.31 -15.84
CA ARG A 8 -12.53 4.47 -16.11
C ARG A 8 -12.53 3.17 -15.32
N LEU A 9 -11.35 2.58 -15.09
CA LEU A 9 -11.24 1.38 -14.26
C LEU A 9 -11.56 1.71 -12.80
N THR A 10 -11.05 2.82 -12.28
CA THR A 10 -11.35 3.25 -10.90
C THR A 10 -12.82 3.59 -10.72
N GLU A 11 -13.45 4.29 -11.66
CA GLU A 11 -14.90 4.56 -11.66
C GLU A 11 -15.71 3.25 -11.57
N ARG A 12 -15.30 2.22 -12.32
CA ARG A 12 -15.94 0.88 -12.22
C ARG A 12 -15.77 0.26 -10.83
N LEU A 13 -14.64 0.45 -10.15
CA LEU A 13 -14.45 -0.03 -8.77
C LEU A 13 -15.34 0.74 -7.79
N GLU A 14 -15.46 2.05 -7.97
CA GLU A 14 -16.31 2.91 -7.14
C GLU A 14 -17.79 2.53 -7.23
N GLU A 15 -18.26 2.14 -8.41
CA GLU A 15 -19.65 1.75 -8.67
C GLU A 15 -19.95 0.28 -8.38
N ASN A 16 -18.93 -0.56 -8.21
CA ASN A 16 -19.11 -2.00 -7.99
C ASN A 16 -19.58 -2.32 -6.56
N THR A 17 -20.90 -2.45 -6.39
CA THR A 17 -21.54 -2.85 -5.13
C THR A 17 -21.16 -4.26 -4.67
N GLY A 18 -20.67 -5.13 -5.57
CA GLY A 18 -20.13 -6.44 -5.20
C GLY A 18 -18.90 -6.36 -4.29
N LEU A 19 -18.23 -5.20 -4.23
CA LEU A 19 -17.12 -4.95 -3.29
C LEU A 19 -17.61 -4.62 -1.87
N ASP A 20 -18.89 -4.38 -1.65
CA ASP A 20 -19.42 -4.00 -0.33
C ASP A 20 -19.11 -5.07 0.72
N ALA A 21 -19.26 -6.36 0.39
CA ALA A 21 -18.91 -7.45 1.30
C ALA A 21 -17.41 -7.47 1.68
N LEU A 22 -16.52 -7.07 0.76
CA LEU A 22 -15.10 -6.91 1.06
C LEU A 22 -14.88 -5.73 2.01
N THR A 23 -15.54 -4.59 1.75
CA THR A 23 -15.45 -3.43 2.64
C THR A 23 -15.93 -3.76 4.04
N GLU A 24 -17.05 -4.47 4.20
CA GLU A 24 -17.60 -4.85 5.50
C GLU A 24 -16.65 -5.77 6.29
N ARG A 25 -16.02 -6.74 5.61
CA ARG A 25 -15.00 -7.60 6.23
C ARG A 25 -13.78 -6.81 6.68
N LEU A 26 -13.28 -5.89 5.86
CA LEU A 26 -12.15 -5.04 6.24
C LEU A 26 -12.52 -4.08 7.38
N GLN A 27 -13.77 -3.59 7.42
CA GLN A 27 -14.26 -2.78 8.53
C GLN A 27 -14.30 -3.58 9.84
N ALA A 28 -14.72 -4.85 9.79
CA ALA A 28 -14.69 -5.73 10.96
C ALA A 28 -13.25 -5.95 11.45
N VAL A 29 -12.29 -6.16 10.54
CA VAL A 29 -10.86 -6.24 10.91
C VAL A 29 -10.39 -4.92 11.52
N ALA A 30 -10.70 -3.78 10.90
CA ALA A 30 -10.36 -2.45 11.40
C ALA A 30 -10.86 -2.24 12.84
N ALA A 31 -12.11 -2.61 13.12
CA ALA A 31 -12.69 -2.51 14.45
C ALA A 31 -11.98 -3.35 15.52
N THR A 32 -11.28 -4.43 15.13
CA THR A 32 -10.51 -5.29 16.05
C THR A 32 -9.05 -4.88 16.20
N VAL A 33 -8.44 -4.33 15.14
CA VAL A 33 -7.00 -4.05 15.08
C VAL A 33 -6.69 -2.61 15.46
N LEU A 34 -7.56 -1.67 15.09
CA LEU A 34 -7.32 -0.26 15.34
C LEU A 34 -7.50 0.07 16.82
N PRO A 35 -6.59 0.89 17.39
CA PRO A 35 -6.78 1.42 18.73
C PRO A 35 -7.95 2.42 18.75
N SER A 36 -8.37 2.82 19.94
CA SER A 36 -9.39 3.86 20.15
C SER A 36 -8.79 5.16 20.70
N GLY A 37 -9.51 6.28 20.52
CA GLY A 37 -9.15 7.59 21.10
C GLY A 37 -7.86 8.16 20.51
N ARG A 38 -7.06 8.81 21.37
CA ARG A 38 -5.87 9.57 20.96
C ARG A 38 -4.92 8.83 20.01
N LEU A 39 -4.68 7.54 20.24
CA LEU A 39 -3.74 6.78 19.39
C LEU A 39 -4.29 6.61 17.96
N LEU A 40 -5.59 6.42 17.80
CA LEU A 40 -6.23 6.38 16.48
C LEU A 40 -6.11 7.73 15.77
N GLU A 41 -6.35 8.82 16.50
CA GLU A 41 -6.21 10.18 15.97
C GLU A 41 -4.77 10.45 15.51
N GLU A 42 -3.76 10.00 16.26
CA GLU A 42 -2.36 10.12 15.84
C GLU A 42 -2.05 9.28 14.59
N LEU A 43 -2.59 8.06 14.47
CA LEU A 43 -2.44 7.24 13.27
C LEU A 43 -3.06 7.90 12.03
N ARG A 44 -4.11 8.69 12.22
CA ARG A 44 -4.76 9.51 11.18
C ARG A 44 -4.10 10.87 10.99
N GLY A 45 -3.08 11.18 11.78
CA GLY A 45 -2.22 12.36 11.59
C GLY A 45 -2.63 13.62 12.34
N ARG A 46 -3.33 13.49 13.46
CA ARG A 46 -3.72 14.63 14.31
C ARG A 46 -2.57 15.61 14.59
N SER A 47 -1.41 15.11 15.03
CA SER A 47 -0.25 15.99 15.31
C SER A 47 0.49 16.47 14.05
N LEU A 48 0.32 15.77 12.94
CA LEU A 48 0.98 16.07 11.66
C LEU A 48 0.18 17.12 10.85
N GLY A 49 -1.13 17.24 11.13
CA GLY A 49 -2.04 18.12 10.39
C GLY A 49 -2.54 17.53 9.07
N HIS A 50 -2.11 16.32 8.72
CA HIS A 50 -2.54 15.59 7.53
C HIS A 50 -2.29 14.08 7.70
N ALA A 51 -2.87 13.28 6.81
CA ALA A 51 -2.75 11.82 6.83
C ALA A 51 -1.30 11.34 6.93
N VAL A 52 -1.06 10.38 7.84
CA VAL A 52 0.27 9.77 8.06
C VAL A 52 0.58 8.73 6.99
N HIS A 53 -0.45 8.02 6.51
CA HIS A 53 -0.27 6.90 5.59
C HIS A 53 0.54 7.27 4.34
N PRO A 54 0.26 8.38 3.61
CA PRO A 54 1.04 8.75 2.43
C PRO A 54 2.54 8.90 2.74
N ILE A 55 2.92 9.57 3.84
CA ILE A 55 4.34 9.65 4.26
C ILE A 55 4.89 8.26 4.54
N MET A 56 4.15 7.44 5.28
CA MET A 56 4.61 6.10 5.64
C MET A 56 4.82 5.21 4.42
N THR A 57 4.08 5.42 3.32
CA THR A 57 4.29 4.66 2.07
C THR A 57 5.64 4.93 1.41
N ASP A 58 6.24 6.10 1.61
CA ASP A 58 7.54 6.44 1.02
C ASP A 58 8.66 5.54 1.55
N ALA A 59 8.55 5.07 2.80
CA ALA A 59 9.57 4.24 3.43
C ALA A 59 9.72 2.85 2.76
N PRO A 60 8.68 1.99 2.66
CA PRO A 60 8.77 0.73 1.92
C PRO A 60 9.04 0.95 0.44
N LEU A 61 8.46 1.98 -0.19
CA LEU A 61 8.71 2.29 -1.60
C LEU A 61 10.17 2.64 -1.87
N GLY A 62 10.75 3.53 -1.07
CA GLY A 62 12.16 3.92 -1.19
C GLY A 62 13.10 2.72 -1.01
N ALA A 63 12.79 1.84 -0.06
CA ALA A 63 13.55 0.60 0.13
C ALA A 63 13.48 -0.31 -1.11
N TRP A 64 12.28 -0.55 -1.65
CA TRP A 64 12.09 -1.45 -2.80
C TRP A 64 12.60 -0.86 -4.12
N ILE A 65 12.48 0.46 -4.32
CA ILE A 65 13.08 1.17 -5.46
C ILE A 65 14.60 1.07 -5.36
N GLY A 66 15.18 1.33 -4.19
CA GLY A 66 16.62 1.19 -3.96
C GLY A 66 17.13 -0.22 -4.23
N ALA A 67 16.40 -1.26 -3.77
CA ALA A 67 16.72 -2.65 -4.07
C ALA A 67 16.69 -2.93 -5.58
N THR A 68 15.68 -2.42 -6.27
CA THR A 68 15.54 -2.57 -7.73
C THR A 68 16.71 -1.93 -8.48
N LEU A 69 17.13 -0.72 -8.09
CA LEU A 69 18.30 -0.06 -8.69
C LEU A 69 19.58 -0.86 -8.49
N LEU A 70 19.78 -1.42 -7.30
CA LEU A 70 20.91 -2.32 -7.00
C LEU A 70 20.88 -3.59 -7.85
N ASP A 71 19.69 -4.17 -8.07
CA ASP A 71 19.54 -5.37 -8.90
C ASP A 71 19.89 -5.08 -10.36
N LEU A 72 19.43 -3.94 -10.90
CA LEU A 72 19.66 -3.52 -12.28
C LEU A 72 21.13 -3.17 -12.56
N THR A 73 21.84 -2.65 -11.56
CA THR A 73 23.26 -2.27 -11.67
C THR A 73 24.22 -3.40 -11.34
N GLY A 74 23.72 -4.50 -10.76
CA GLY A 74 24.50 -5.70 -10.52
C GLY A 74 23.89 -6.59 -9.44
N ALA A 75 22.85 -7.36 -9.78
CA ALA A 75 22.10 -8.21 -8.85
C ALA A 75 22.98 -9.12 -7.97
N GLU A 76 23.98 -9.81 -8.53
CA GLU A 76 24.86 -10.67 -7.72
C GLU A 76 25.85 -9.85 -6.87
N LYS A 77 26.43 -8.80 -7.45
CA LYS A 77 27.36 -7.89 -6.75
C LYS A 77 26.69 -7.21 -5.55
N HIS A 78 25.42 -6.85 -5.67
CA HIS A 78 24.66 -6.11 -4.66
C HIS A 78 23.64 -6.97 -3.91
N ALA A 79 23.69 -8.30 -4.03
CA ALA A 79 22.69 -9.23 -3.51
C ALA A 79 22.38 -9.03 -2.01
N VAL A 80 23.41 -8.79 -1.18
CA VAL A 80 23.24 -8.57 0.26
C VAL A 80 22.49 -7.27 0.56
N ALA A 81 22.88 -6.17 -0.09
CA ALA A 81 22.28 -4.86 0.11
C ALA A 81 20.83 -4.84 -0.41
N SER A 82 20.60 -5.34 -1.62
CA SER A 82 19.25 -5.48 -2.20
C SER A 82 18.35 -6.33 -1.30
N ARG A 83 18.82 -7.50 -0.82
CA ARG A 83 18.06 -8.34 0.11
C ARG A 83 17.70 -7.61 1.41
N ARG A 84 18.62 -6.81 1.98
CA ARG A 84 18.35 -6.02 3.19
C ARG A 84 17.27 -4.97 2.96
N LEU A 85 17.32 -4.28 1.83
CA LEU A 85 16.32 -3.29 1.46
C LEU A 85 14.94 -3.92 1.20
N ILE A 86 14.87 -5.05 0.48
CA ILE A 86 13.60 -5.79 0.34
C ILE A 86 13.04 -6.16 1.71
N GLY A 87 13.89 -6.69 2.60
CA GLY A 87 13.50 -7.07 3.96
C GLY A 87 13.04 -5.89 4.81
N ALA A 88 13.74 -4.76 4.74
CA ALA A 88 13.36 -3.53 5.44
C ALA A 88 11.98 -3.03 4.97
N GLY A 89 11.74 -3.01 3.65
CA GLY A 89 10.43 -2.65 3.12
C GLY A 89 9.33 -3.60 3.59
N VAL A 90 9.58 -4.92 3.63
CA VAL A 90 8.61 -5.90 4.16
C VAL A 90 8.29 -5.64 5.63
N LEU A 91 9.27 -5.31 6.47
CA LEU A 91 9.04 -4.96 7.89
C LEU A 91 8.20 -3.68 8.03
N LEU A 92 8.40 -2.71 7.13
CA LEU A 92 7.68 -1.44 7.13
C LEU A 92 6.23 -1.56 6.62
N VAL A 93 5.85 -2.68 5.98
CA VAL A 93 4.46 -2.90 5.52
C VAL A 93 3.48 -2.82 6.70
N ALA A 94 3.80 -3.44 7.84
CA ALA A 94 2.89 -3.48 8.97
C ALA A 94 2.52 -2.08 9.53
N PRO A 95 3.48 -1.22 9.93
CA PRO A 95 3.15 0.13 10.40
C PRO A 95 2.52 1.00 9.30
N THR A 96 2.91 0.81 8.03
CA THR A 96 2.29 1.53 6.89
C THR A 96 0.84 1.11 6.68
N ALA A 97 0.53 -0.19 6.79
CA ALA A 97 -0.81 -0.70 6.65
C ALA A 97 -1.71 -0.28 7.82
N LEU A 98 -1.18 -0.18 9.05
CA LEU A 98 -1.94 0.30 10.21
C LEU A 98 -2.40 1.75 10.05
N THR A 99 -1.53 2.64 9.57
CA THR A 99 -1.89 4.03 9.27
C THR A 99 -2.91 4.11 8.13
N GLY A 100 -2.73 3.32 7.07
CA GLY A 100 -3.68 3.25 5.96
C GLY A 100 -5.05 2.67 6.36
N LEU A 101 -5.09 1.69 7.25
CA LEU A 101 -6.32 1.14 7.80
C LEU A 101 -7.07 2.15 8.66
N ALA A 102 -6.34 2.96 9.45
CA ALA A 102 -6.91 4.04 10.25
C ALA A 102 -7.55 5.13 9.37
N ASP A 103 -6.85 5.53 8.30
CA ASP A 103 -7.36 6.47 7.30
C ASP A 103 -8.58 5.91 6.56
N TRP A 104 -8.49 4.64 6.11
CA TRP A 104 -9.54 3.95 5.36
C TRP A 104 -10.83 3.77 6.18
N ALA A 105 -10.71 3.40 7.46
CA ALA A 105 -11.86 3.21 8.34
C ALA A 105 -12.65 4.50 8.60
N GLY A 106 -12.02 5.65 8.35
CA GLY A 106 -12.62 6.98 8.50
C GLY A 106 -13.05 7.65 7.20
N LEU A 107 -13.02 6.94 6.06
CA LEU A 107 -13.53 7.45 4.78
C LEU A 107 -15.03 7.71 4.87
N ARG A 108 -15.51 8.80 4.25
CA ARG A 108 -16.94 9.19 4.30
C ARG A 108 -17.72 8.59 3.14
N SER A 109 -17.07 8.41 2.01
CA SER A 109 -17.68 7.93 0.78
C SER A 109 -17.57 6.41 0.64
N ARG A 110 -18.70 5.72 0.51
CA ARG A 110 -18.71 4.27 0.23
C ARG A 110 -18.01 3.92 -1.09
N ARG A 111 -18.05 4.84 -2.07
CA ARG A 111 -17.29 4.69 -3.34
C ARG A 111 -15.79 4.64 -3.08
N SER A 112 -15.30 5.54 -2.23
CA SER A 112 -13.89 5.57 -1.82
C SER A 112 -13.52 4.34 -0.98
N SER A 113 -14.41 3.89 -0.08
CA SER A 113 -14.18 2.68 0.70
C SER A 113 -13.95 1.45 -0.19
N ARG A 114 -14.66 1.32 -1.31
CA ARG A 114 -14.46 0.23 -2.29
C ARG A 114 -13.09 0.30 -2.96
N VAL A 115 -12.70 1.47 -3.46
CA VAL A 115 -11.38 1.68 -4.06
C VAL A 115 -10.28 1.41 -3.03
N GLY A 116 -10.44 1.92 -1.80
CA GLY A 116 -9.53 1.69 -0.69
C GLY A 116 -9.42 0.22 -0.27
N ALA A 117 -10.52 -0.54 -0.34
CA ALA A 117 -10.49 -1.97 -0.07
C ALA A 117 -9.69 -2.74 -1.13
N VAL A 118 -9.86 -2.39 -2.41
CA VAL A 118 -9.06 -2.97 -3.51
C VAL A 118 -7.59 -2.58 -3.37
N HIS A 119 -7.30 -1.32 -3.05
CA HIS A 119 -5.95 -0.84 -2.75
C HIS A 119 -5.30 -1.63 -1.59
N ALA A 120 -6.04 -1.87 -0.50
CA ALA A 120 -5.55 -2.68 0.62
C ALA A 120 -5.22 -4.11 0.20
N VAL A 121 -6.09 -4.75 -0.61
CA VAL A 121 -5.85 -6.10 -1.14
C VAL A 121 -4.62 -6.14 -2.04
N LEU A 122 -4.48 -5.20 -2.96
CA LEU A 122 -3.31 -5.12 -3.85
C LEU A 122 -2.01 -4.95 -3.06
N ASN A 123 -2.01 -4.11 -2.01
CA ASN A 123 -0.85 -3.96 -1.15
C ASN A 123 -0.55 -5.20 -0.30
N ALA A 124 -1.56 -5.94 0.15
CA ALA A 124 -1.35 -7.22 0.83
C ALA A 124 -0.70 -8.25 -0.11
N VAL A 125 -1.18 -8.34 -1.36
CA VAL A 125 -0.59 -9.19 -2.41
C VAL A 125 0.85 -8.77 -2.69
N ALA A 126 1.10 -7.47 -2.87
CA ALA A 126 2.43 -6.94 -3.11
C ALA A 126 3.39 -7.22 -1.95
N GLY A 127 2.99 -6.91 -0.71
CA GLY A 127 3.80 -7.16 0.49
C GLY A 127 4.14 -8.64 0.66
N GLY A 128 3.17 -9.53 0.45
CA GLY A 128 3.39 -10.97 0.43
C GLY A 128 4.37 -11.40 -0.67
N THR A 129 4.24 -10.83 -1.88
CA THR A 129 5.14 -11.12 -3.01
C THR A 129 6.57 -10.62 -2.74
N TYR A 130 6.73 -9.45 -2.13
CA TYR A 130 8.03 -8.97 -1.66
C TYR A 130 8.62 -9.85 -0.54
N ALA A 131 7.80 -10.39 0.37
CA ALA A 131 8.25 -11.35 1.37
C ALA A 131 8.74 -12.66 0.72
N VAL A 132 8.07 -13.13 -0.34
CA VAL A 132 8.54 -14.27 -1.14
C VAL A 132 9.87 -13.94 -1.84
N SER A 133 10.00 -12.76 -2.46
CA SER A 133 11.27 -12.30 -3.05
C SER A 133 12.40 -12.31 -2.02
N TRP A 134 12.15 -11.80 -0.81
CA TRP A 134 13.12 -11.81 0.27
C TRP A 134 13.54 -13.23 0.67
N LEU A 135 12.58 -14.16 0.80
CA LEU A 135 12.86 -15.55 1.15
C LEU A 135 13.69 -16.27 0.08
N LEU A 136 13.37 -16.04 -1.20
CA LEU A 136 14.15 -16.58 -2.33
C LEU A 136 15.61 -16.08 -2.27
N ARG A 137 15.82 -14.78 -2.07
CA ARG A 137 17.16 -14.19 -1.91
C ARG A 137 17.90 -14.71 -0.68
N ARG A 138 17.19 -14.96 0.42
CA ARG A 138 17.77 -15.56 1.64
C ARG A 138 18.26 -16.98 1.38
N ARG A 139 17.56 -17.74 0.52
CA ARG A 139 17.90 -19.12 0.12
C ARG A 139 18.94 -19.20 -1.01
N GLY A 140 19.50 -18.08 -1.46
CA GLY A 140 20.49 -18.04 -2.54
C GLY A 140 19.91 -18.00 -3.96
N HIS A 141 18.58 -17.94 -4.10
CA HIS A 141 17.92 -17.81 -5.40
C HIS A 141 17.78 -16.34 -5.84
N THR A 142 18.91 -15.63 -5.96
CA THR A 142 18.94 -14.17 -6.24
C THR A 142 18.10 -13.80 -7.45
N LYS A 143 18.34 -14.43 -8.62
CA LYS A 143 17.63 -14.12 -9.87
C LYS A 143 16.12 -14.31 -9.78
N ALA A 144 15.66 -15.39 -9.16
CA ALA A 144 14.23 -15.63 -8.93
C ALA A 144 13.65 -14.57 -8.00
N GLY A 145 14.37 -14.21 -6.93
CA GLY A 145 13.99 -13.13 -6.03
C GLY A 145 13.86 -11.79 -6.74
N VAL A 146 14.78 -11.45 -7.66
CA VAL A 146 14.70 -10.24 -8.50
C VAL A 146 13.43 -10.23 -9.35
N ALA A 147 13.17 -11.32 -10.09
CA ALA A 147 11.97 -11.43 -10.92
C ALA A 147 10.69 -11.27 -10.10
N VAL A 148 10.61 -11.89 -8.92
CA VAL A 148 9.47 -11.79 -8.02
C VAL A 148 9.30 -10.36 -7.45
N SER A 149 10.38 -9.67 -7.10
CA SER A 149 10.28 -8.26 -6.64
C SER A 149 9.87 -7.31 -7.75
N LEU A 150 10.25 -7.57 -9.00
CA LEU A 150 9.80 -6.75 -10.14
C LEU A 150 8.29 -6.94 -10.39
N ALA A 151 7.80 -8.18 -10.31
CA ALA A 151 6.36 -8.46 -10.38
C ALA A 151 5.60 -7.78 -9.23
N ALA A 152 6.13 -7.83 -8.01
CA ALA A 152 5.57 -7.12 -6.87
C ALA A 152 5.54 -5.60 -7.10
N GLY A 153 6.60 -5.04 -7.70
CA GLY A 153 6.68 -3.63 -8.05
C GLY A 153 5.55 -3.18 -8.98
N VAL A 154 5.20 -3.99 -9.99
CA VAL A 154 4.05 -3.71 -10.88
C VAL A 154 2.74 -3.64 -10.08
N VAL A 155 2.53 -4.56 -9.15
CA VAL A 155 1.33 -4.58 -8.29
C VAL A 155 1.28 -3.34 -7.40
N VAL A 156 2.40 -2.96 -6.78
CA VAL A 156 2.49 -1.75 -5.95
C VAL A 156 2.22 -0.49 -6.76
N THR A 157 2.75 -0.38 -7.98
CA THR A 157 2.48 0.78 -8.85
C THR A 157 0.99 0.88 -9.18
N ALA A 158 0.33 -0.23 -9.53
CA ALA A 158 -1.11 -0.25 -9.77
C ALA A 158 -1.90 0.15 -8.50
N SER A 159 -1.49 -0.36 -7.34
CA SER A 159 -2.09 0.03 -6.06
C SER A 159 -1.88 1.51 -5.74
N GLY A 160 -0.68 2.03 -5.99
CA GLY A 160 -0.30 3.44 -5.78
C GLY A 160 -1.15 4.39 -6.61
N TYR A 161 -1.54 4.01 -7.83
CA TYR A 161 -2.52 4.76 -8.61
C TYR A 161 -3.87 4.89 -7.90
N LEU A 162 -4.40 3.80 -7.31
CA LEU A 162 -5.65 3.84 -6.54
C LEU A 162 -5.52 4.72 -5.29
N GLY A 163 -4.39 4.64 -4.59
CA GLY A 163 -4.10 5.49 -3.43
C GLY A 163 -4.04 6.98 -3.81
N GLY A 164 -3.35 7.29 -4.91
CA GLY A 164 -3.31 8.65 -5.46
C GLY A 164 -4.67 9.15 -5.93
N HIS A 165 -5.53 8.29 -6.48
CA HIS A 165 -6.91 8.66 -6.82
C HIS A 165 -7.72 9.04 -5.59
N LEU A 166 -7.58 8.30 -4.48
CA LEU A 166 -8.24 8.63 -3.21
C LEU A 166 -7.79 9.98 -2.67
N THR A 167 -6.49 10.23 -2.60
CA THR A 167 -5.95 11.45 -1.98
C THR A 167 -6.07 12.67 -2.88
N LEU A 168 -5.79 12.54 -4.18
CA LEU A 168 -5.70 13.67 -5.11
C LEU A 168 -7.02 13.95 -5.83
N ALA A 169 -7.80 12.92 -6.19
CA ALA A 169 -9.05 13.09 -6.94
C ALA A 169 -10.29 13.07 -6.05
N ARG A 170 -10.26 12.34 -4.92
CA ARG A 170 -11.36 12.30 -3.94
C ARG A 170 -11.12 13.16 -2.71
N SER A 171 -9.90 13.66 -2.50
CA SER A 171 -9.52 14.42 -1.31
C SER A 171 -9.85 13.67 -0.01
N GLU A 172 -9.61 12.36 -0.01
CA GLU A 172 -9.82 11.50 1.16
C GLU A 172 -8.52 10.76 1.56
N PRO A 173 -8.30 10.53 2.87
CA PRO A 173 -9.12 11.00 3.99
C PRO A 173 -9.08 12.53 4.15
N ASP A 174 -10.21 13.11 4.57
CA ASP A 174 -10.33 14.55 4.75
C ASP A 174 -9.54 14.98 6.00
N SER A 175 -8.56 15.86 5.83
CA SER A 175 -7.73 16.39 6.92
C SER A 175 -8.46 17.38 7.83
N SER A 176 -9.71 17.73 7.52
CA SER A 176 -10.53 18.68 8.27
C SER A 176 -11.46 18.06 9.31
N ALA A 177 -11.44 16.74 9.50
CA ALA A 177 -12.21 16.08 10.55
C ALA A 177 -11.38 15.89 11.83
N PRO A 178 -11.82 16.40 12.99
CA PRO A 178 -11.18 16.15 14.28
C PRO A 178 -11.24 14.67 14.70
#